data_AF-A0AAD3SAI3-F1
#
_entry.id   AF-A0AAD3SAI3-F1
#
_cell.length_a   1.000
_cell.length_b   1.000
_cell.length_c   1.000
_cell.angle_alpha   90.00
_cell.angle_beta   90.00
_cell.angle_gamma   90.00
#
_symmetry.space_group_name_H-M   'P 1'
#
loop_
_entity.id
_entity.type
_entity.pdbx_description
1 polymer ?
#
loop_
_entity_poly.entity_id
_entity_poly.type
_entity_poly.pdbx_seq_one_letter_code
_entity_poly.pdbx_strand_id
1 'polypeptide(L)'
;MNIWVVDDQQLHEYYLTMVDREHRYFIISWSHVLQNRVLTEGQKLRFGWINQKLHFIVEEKEDDEDEAEENKANEKDNEGDEDQGEQDEEVAEPEKKKAKQDLGEALTL
;
A
#
# COMPACT_ATOMS: atom_id res chain seq x y z
N MET A 1 -24.28 23.13 13.63
CA MET A 1 -24.49 23.06 12.17
C MET A 1 -24.31 21.61 11.74
N ASN A 2 -25.14 21.10 10.84
CA ASN A 2 -24.92 19.75 10.30
C ASN A 2 -24.07 19.84 9.05
N ILE A 3 -23.20 18.86 8.84
CA ILE A 3 -22.28 18.79 7.72
C ILE A 3 -22.33 17.39 7.10
N TRP A 4 -22.17 17.34 5.79
CA TRP A 4 -21.87 16.11 5.08
C TRP A 4 -20.37 15.90 5.06
N VAL A 5 -19.94 14.70 5.41
CA VAL A 5 -18.54 14.28 5.33
C VAL A 5 -18.42 13.14 4.33
N VAL A 6 -17.47 13.23 3.41
CA VAL A 6 -17.26 12.23 2.37
C VAL A 6 -15.88 11.62 2.53
N ASP A 7 -15.83 10.30 2.58
CA ASP A 7 -14.61 9.52 2.46
C ASP A 7 -14.35 9.24 0.97
N ASP A 8 -13.38 9.93 0.36
CA ASP A 8 -13.17 9.83 -1.09
C ASP A 8 -12.58 8.48 -1.54
N GLN A 9 -11.95 7.72 -0.63
CA GLN A 9 -11.36 6.42 -1.01
C GLN A 9 -12.35 5.27 -0.77
N GLN A 10 -13.27 5.39 0.19
CA GLN A 10 -14.32 4.39 0.42
C GLN A 10 -15.65 4.73 -0.25
N LEU A 11 -15.80 5.93 -0.81
CA LEU A 11 -17.05 6.45 -1.37
C LEU A 11 -18.22 6.41 -0.38
N HIS A 12 -17.92 6.55 0.92
CA HIS A 12 -18.92 6.63 1.99
C HIS A 12 -19.23 8.06 2.37
N GLU A 13 -20.51 8.35 2.59
CA GLU A 13 -20.97 9.64 3.08
C GLU A 13 -21.52 9.52 4.51
N TYR A 14 -21.18 10.50 5.35
CA TYR A 14 -21.59 10.60 6.73
C TYR A 14 -22.30 11.93 6.97
N TYR A 15 -23.37 11.91 7.76
CA TYR A 15 -24.07 13.12 8.16
C TYR A 15 -23.81 13.39 9.65
N LEU A 16 -23.00 14.42 9.92
CA LEU A 16 -22.46 14.69 11.26
C LEU A 16 -22.82 16.10 11.74
N THR A 17 -22.69 16.30 13.04
CA THR A 17 -22.92 17.61 13.68
C THR A 17 -21.59 18.30 13.96
N MET A 18 -21.41 19.50 13.43
CA MET A 18 -20.34 20.41 13.79
C MET A 18 -20.83 21.45 14.80
N VAL A 19 -20.07 21.62 15.89
CA VAL A 19 -20.36 22.56 16.98
C VAL A 19 -19.22 23.56 17.06
N ASP A 20 -19.56 24.85 17.06
CA ASP A 20 -18.61 25.93 17.37
C ASP A 20 -18.58 26.13 18.89
N ARG A 21 -17.38 26.14 19.47
CA ARG A 21 -17.14 26.50 20.87
C ARG A 21 -15.85 27.29 20.96
N GLU A 22 -15.97 28.54 21.40
CA GLU A 22 -14.80 29.37 21.74
C GLU A 22 -13.74 29.40 20.63
N HIS A 23 -14.17 29.68 19.39
CA HIS A 23 -13.31 29.72 18.20
C HIS A 23 -12.72 28.37 17.77
N ARG A 24 -13.26 27.25 18.26
CA ARG A 24 -12.91 25.90 17.84
C ARG A 24 -14.14 25.18 17.31
N TYR A 25 -13.97 24.51 16.16
CA TYR A 25 -14.99 23.65 15.60
C TYR A 25 -14.76 22.21 16.03
N PHE A 26 -15.81 21.58 16.53
CA PHE A 26 -15.83 20.18 16.94
C PHE A 26 -16.79 19.40 16.05
N ILE A 27 -16.34 18.29 15.49
CA ILE A 27 -17.21 17.34 14.77
C ILE A 27 -17.62 16.24 15.75
N ILE A 28 -18.91 16.15 16.04
CA ILE A 28 -19.48 15.16 16.96
C ILE A 28 -19.63 13.82 16.22
N SER A 29 -19.39 12.73 16.96
CA SER A 29 -19.47 11.35 16.44
C SER A 29 -18.44 11.03 15.36
N TRP A 30 -17.32 11.77 15.32
CA TRP A 30 -16.19 11.48 14.42
C TRP A 30 -15.64 10.07 14.59
N SER A 31 -15.74 9.50 15.80
CA SER A 31 -15.33 8.13 16.09
C SER A 31 -16.00 7.08 15.18
N HIS A 32 -17.24 7.31 14.75
CA HIS A 32 -17.94 6.39 13.84
C HIS A 32 -17.26 6.33 12.46
N VAL A 33 -16.80 7.47 11.95
CA VAL A 33 -16.05 7.56 10.68
C VAL A 33 -14.73 6.80 10.80
N LEU A 34 -14.00 7.04 11.90
CA LEU A 34 -12.67 6.43 12.10
C LEU A 34 -12.73 4.91 12.30
N GLN A 35 -13.77 4.39 12.93
CA GLN A 35 -13.96 2.95 13.11
C GLN A 35 -14.13 2.20 11.78
N ASN A 36 -14.80 2.81 10.80
CA ASN A 36 -14.98 2.19 9.47
C ASN A 36 -13.70 2.22 8.62
N ARG A 37 -12.73 3.07 9.00
CA ARG A 37 -11.45 3.21 8.30
C ARG A 37 -10.30 2.42 8.90
N VAL A 38 -10.48 1.86 10.10
CA VAL A 38 -9.45 1.10 10.84
C VAL A 38 -8.11 1.87 10.87
N LEU A 39 -8.17 3.17 11.19
CA LEU A 39 -6.98 4.00 11.21
C LEU A 39 -6.03 3.56 12.33
N THR A 40 -4.74 3.55 12.01
CA THR A 40 -3.64 3.32 12.95
C THR A 40 -2.99 4.64 13.37
N GLU A 41 -2.35 4.62 14.54
CA GLU A 41 -1.61 5.78 15.04
C GLU A 41 -0.54 6.23 14.04
N GLY A 42 -0.38 7.55 13.89
CA GLY A 42 0.57 8.17 12.96
C GLY A 42 0.06 8.35 11.52
N GLN A 43 -1.11 7.81 11.15
CA GLN A 43 -1.69 8.11 9.84
C GLN A 43 -2.19 9.55 9.77
N LYS A 44 -1.97 10.20 8.63
CA LYS A 44 -2.41 11.56 8.36
C LYS A 44 -3.74 11.54 7.60
N LEU A 45 -4.64 12.43 8.00
CA LEU A 45 -5.89 12.70 7.29
C LEU A 45 -5.76 14.06 6.60
N ARG A 46 -6.01 14.08 5.29
CA ARG A 46 -6.11 15.32 4.53
C ARG A 46 -7.58 15.64 4.29
N PHE A 47 -7.96 16.87 4.60
CA PHE A 47 -9.33 17.36 4.48
C PHE A 47 -9.44 18.44 3.39
N GLY A 48 -10.60 18.51 2.74
CA GLY A 48 -10.92 19.55 1.77
C GLY A 48 -12.41 19.85 1.75
N TRP A 49 -12.79 21.08 1.44
CA TRP A 49 -14.19 21.46 1.23
C TRP A 49 -14.52 21.46 -0.25
N ILE A 50 -15.50 20.65 -0.66
CA ILE A 50 -15.96 20.54 -2.06
C ILE A 50 -17.49 20.49 -2.03
N ASN A 51 -18.17 21.33 -2.82
CA ASN A 51 -19.63 21.32 -2.95
C ASN A 51 -20.39 21.32 -1.61
N GLN A 52 -19.92 22.10 -0.63
CA GLN A 52 -20.48 22.19 0.73
C GLN A 52 -20.38 20.91 1.57
N LYS A 53 -19.63 19.92 1.11
CA LYS A 53 -19.27 18.71 1.87
C LYS A 53 -17.81 18.79 2.32
N LEU A 54 -17.51 18.20 3.47
CA LEU A 54 -16.15 18.02 3.97
C LEU A 54 -15.62 16.68 3.47
N HIS A 55 -14.72 16.72 2.51
CA HIS A 55 -14.05 15.55 1.96
C HIS A 55 -12.80 15.22 2.78
N PHE A 56 -12.47 13.94 2.88
CA PHE A 56 -11.20 13.51 3.44
C PHE A 56 -10.63 12.28 2.72
N ILE A 57 -9.30 12.17 2.81
CA ILE A 57 -8.53 10.98 2.44
C ILE A 57 -7.54 10.64 3.54
N VAL A 58 -7.18 9.36 3.60
CA VAL A 58 -6.09 8.84 4.45
C VAL A 58 -4.84 8.82 3.60
N GLU A 59 -3.79 9.50 4.06
CA GLU A 59 -2.49 9.45 3.42
C GLU A 59 -1.78 8.16 3.82
N GLU A 60 -1.16 7.51 2.84
CA GLU A 60 -0.31 6.35 3.07
C GLU A 60 0.90 6.78 3.90
N LYS A 61 1.36 5.90 4.79
CA LYS A 61 2.61 6.14 5.50
C LYS A 61 3.73 6.02 4.46
N GLU A 62 4.56 7.05 4.36
CA GLU A 62 5.88 6.87 3.75
C GLU A 62 6.65 5.95 4.71
N ASP A 63 6.77 4.68 4.33
CA ASP A 63 7.72 3.80 5.00
C ASP A 63 9.10 4.33 4.61
N ASP A 64 9.80 4.92 5.59
CA ASP A 64 11.22 5.24 5.46
C ASP A 64 11.96 3.90 5.28
N GLU A 65 12.06 3.42 4.04
CA GLU A 65 12.97 2.34 3.68
C GLU A 65 14.39 2.87 3.88
N ASP A 66 14.94 2.63 5.07
CA ASP A 66 16.37 2.76 5.33
C ASP A 66 17.12 1.85 4.34
N GLU A 67 17.65 2.45 3.27
CA GLU A 67 18.58 1.81 2.32
C GLU A 67 19.78 1.24 3.08
N ALA A 68 19.76 -0.06 3.36
CA ALA A 68 20.94 -0.81 3.73
C ALA A 68 21.61 -1.38 2.47
N GLU A 69 22.10 -0.52 1.58
CA GLU A 69 23.11 -0.87 0.58
C GLU A 69 24.45 -0.22 0.95
N GLU A 70 25.41 -1.02 1.41
CA GLU A 70 26.75 -1.16 0.80
C GLU A 70 27.72 -1.82 1.79
N ASN A 71 28.27 -2.97 1.40
CA ASN A 71 29.73 -3.19 1.34
C ASN A 71 30.01 -4.56 0.71
N LYS A 72 30.05 -4.60 -0.63
CA LYS A 72 30.83 -5.59 -1.37
C LYS A 72 32.21 -4.98 -1.64
N ALA A 73 33.20 -5.30 -0.82
CA ALA A 73 34.61 -5.18 -1.21
C ALA A 73 35.50 -5.91 -0.19
N ASN A 74 35.73 -7.21 -0.41
CA ASN A 74 37.05 -7.77 -0.12
C ASN A 74 37.23 -9.07 -0.89
N GLU A 75 37.63 -8.93 -2.16
CA GLU A 75 38.23 -10.02 -2.91
C GLU A 75 39.44 -9.44 -3.64
N LYS A 76 40.59 -9.53 -2.98
CA LYS A 76 41.90 -9.48 -3.64
C LYS A 76 42.87 -10.35 -2.87
N ASP A 77 43.64 -11.07 -3.69
CA ASP A 77 44.93 -11.69 -3.39
C ASP A 77 44.87 -13.13 -2.86
N ASN A 78 44.77 -14.08 -3.79
CA ASN A 78 45.75 -15.17 -3.82
C ASN A 78 45.92 -15.70 -5.25
N GLU A 79 47.03 -15.28 -5.87
CA GLU A 79 47.67 -15.99 -6.97
C GLU A 79 48.17 -17.35 -6.45
N GLY A 80 47.90 -18.41 -7.20
CA GLY A 80 48.43 -19.75 -6.94
C GLY A 80 48.13 -20.66 -8.13
N ASP A 81 49.20 -20.96 -8.87
CA ASP A 81 49.31 -21.98 -9.93
C ASP A 81 48.46 -23.24 -9.70
N GLU A 82 47.87 -23.80 -10.77
CA GLU A 82 48.30 -25.08 -11.37
C GLU A 82 47.36 -25.53 -12.50
N ASP A 83 47.99 -25.70 -13.66
CA ASP A 83 47.87 -26.71 -14.73
C ASP A 83 46.68 -27.71 -14.80
N GLN A 84 46.38 -28.05 -16.07
CA GLN A 84 45.68 -29.21 -16.66
C GLN A 84 44.14 -29.29 -16.71
N GLY A 85 43.67 -29.56 -17.93
CA GLY A 85 42.63 -30.58 -18.14
C GLY A 85 41.52 -30.20 -19.12
N GLU A 86 41.65 -30.67 -20.37
CA GLU A 86 40.53 -30.89 -21.31
C GLU A 86 39.37 -31.64 -20.64
N GLN A 87 38.13 -31.26 -20.96
CA GLN A 87 37.13 -32.23 -21.45
C GLN A 87 35.86 -31.52 -21.97
N ASP A 88 35.38 -32.08 -23.08
CA ASP A 88 34.25 -31.68 -23.91
C ASP A 88 32.88 -32.01 -23.29
N GLU A 89 31.83 -31.54 -24.00
CA GLU A 89 30.46 -32.12 -24.07
C GLU A 89 29.56 -31.89 -22.82
N GLU A 90 28.24 -31.68 -22.85
CA GLU A 90 27.19 -31.81 -23.87
C GLU A 90 25.93 -31.07 -23.36
N VAL A 91 25.09 -30.72 -24.33
CA VAL A 91 23.74 -30.16 -24.33
C VAL A 91 22.74 -30.83 -23.36
N ALA A 92 21.81 -30.05 -22.76
CA ALA A 92 20.37 -30.39 -22.69
C ALA A 92 19.51 -29.32 -21.95
N GLU A 93 18.71 -28.56 -22.70
CA GLU A 93 17.33 -28.24 -22.27
C GLU A 93 16.44 -29.49 -22.49
N PRO A 94 15.29 -29.68 -21.82
CA PRO A 94 14.03 -29.17 -22.41
C PRO A 94 12.86 -28.82 -21.45
N GLU A 95 12.10 -27.83 -21.93
CA GLU A 95 10.62 -27.75 -22.05
C GLU A 95 9.63 -27.89 -20.87
N LYS A 96 8.88 -26.78 -20.71
CA LYS A 96 7.40 -26.62 -20.73
C LYS A 96 6.53 -27.70 -20.06
N LYS A 97 5.70 -27.26 -19.10
CA LYS A 97 4.28 -27.69 -19.04
C LYS A 97 3.32 -26.53 -18.81
N LYS A 98 2.19 -26.68 -19.49
CA LYS A 98 1.09 -25.77 -19.77
C LYS A 98 -0.16 -26.40 -19.14
N ALA A 99 -0.96 -25.62 -18.43
CA ALA A 99 -2.37 -25.88 -18.10
C ALA A 99 -2.93 -24.51 -17.65
N LYS A 100 -3.77 -23.75 -18.37
CA LYS A 100 -5.10 -23.97 -18.97
C LYS A 100 -6.17 -24.51 -18.01
N GLN A 101 -7.20 -23.64 -17.85
CA GLN A 101 -8.62 -23.90 -17.58
C GLN A 101 -9.00 -24.07 -16.10
N ASP A 102 -10.08 -23.48 -15.58
CA ASP A 102 -11.38 -23.16 -16.19
C ASP A 102 -12.05 -21.89 -15.65
N LEU A 103 -12.79 -21.23 -16.55
CA LEU A 103 -13.91 -20.32 -16.27
C LEU A 103 -15.13 -21.17 -15.86
N GLY A 104 -15.77 -20.82 -14.75
CA GLY A 104 -17.01 -21.44 -14.29
C GLY A 104 -17.98 -20.38 -13.80
N GLU A 105 -18.88 -19.98 -14.69
CA GLU A 105 -20.07 -19.16 -14.44
C GLU A 105 -21.00 -19.81 -13.40
N ALA A 106 -21.66 -18.98 -12.58
CA ALA A 106 -22.98 -19.30 -12.04
C ALA A 106 -23.73 -18.01 -11.65
N LEU A 107 -24.34 -17.39 -12.65
CA LEU A 107 -25.52 -16.55 -12.50
C LEU A 107 -26.74 -17.48 -12.48
N THR A 108 -27.54 -17.47 -11.41
CA THR A 108 -28.93 -17.92 -11.47
C THR A 108 -29.74 -17.32 -10.32
N LEU A 109 -30.64 -16.41 -10.72
CA LEU A 109 -31.97 -16.03 -10.19
C LEU A 109 -32.17 -15.80 -8.69
#